data_AF-A0A6V7KF08-F1
#
_entry.id   AF-A0A6V7KF08-F1
#
_cell.length_a   1.000
_cell.length_b   1.000
_cell.length_c   1.000
_cell.angle_alpha   90.00
_cell.angle_beta   90.00
_cell.angle_gamma   90.00
#
_symmetry.space_group_name_H-M   'P 1'
#
loop_
_entity.id
_entity.type
_entity.pdbx_description
1 polymer ?
#
loop_
_entity_poly.entity_id
_entity_poly.type
_entity_poly.pdbx_seq_one_letter_code
_entity_poly.pdbx_strand_id
1 'polypeptide(L)'
;RVIKSPEEIDVLRYVCKISSDAHKVIMRNVRPGMSEFQAESLFKHYCYAVGGCRHVSYTCICGSGHNSSILHYGHAGAPNNRVLKDGDM
;
A
#
# COMPACT_ATOMS: atom_id res chain seq x y z
N ARG A 1 24.65 2.87 3.51
CA ARG A 1 23.68 4.01 3.38
C ARG A 1 23.57 4.52 1.94
N VAL A 2 24.53 5.29 1.41
CA VAL A 2 24.45 5.79 0.01
C VAL A 2 24.66 4.63 -0.97
N ILE A 3 25.82 3.97 -0.87
CA ILE A 3 26.09 2.69 -1.53
C ILE A 3 25.63 1.58 -0.58
N LYS A 4 24.97 0.56 -1.15
CA LYS A 4 24.41 -0.57 -0.41
C LYS A 4 25.38 -1.74 -0.51
N SER A 5 25.58 -2.47 0.58
CA SER A 5 26.26 -3.76 0.51
C SER A 5 25.42 -4.78 -0.27
N PRO A 6 26.02 -5.86 -0.79
CA PRO A 6 25.25 -6.94 -1.43
C PRO A 6 24.12 -7.47 -0.55
N GLU A 7 24.35 -7.62 0.75
CA GLU A 7 23.38 -8.11 1.73
C GLU A 7 22.22 -7.11 1.96
N GLU A 8 22.54 -5.80 2.03
CA GLU A 8 21.51 -4.75 2.08
C GLU A 8 20.62 -4.79 0.83
N ILE A 9 21.21 -5.03 -0.35
CA ILE A 9 20.46 -5.14 -1.61
C ILE A 9 19.54 -6.36 -1.60
N ASP A 10 19.97 -7.49 -1.03
CA ASP A 10 19.14 -8.70 -0.97
C ASP A 10 17.92 -8.51 -0.06
N VAL A 11 18.08 -7.81 1.06
CA VAL A 11 16.94 -7.41 1.91
C VAL A 11 16.00 -6.47 1.14
N LEU A 12 16.54 -5.50 0.39
CA LEU A 12 15.73 -4.59 -0.43
C LEU A 12 14.95 -5.33 -1.53
N ARG A 13 15.57 -6.31 -2.20
CA ARG A 13 14.89 -7.17 -3.18
C ARG A 13 13.73 -7.93 -2.55
N TYR A 14 13.92 -8.46 -1.35
CA TYR A 14 12.87 -9.16 -0.61
C TYR A 14 11.68 -8.24 -0.30
N VAL A 15 11.89 -7.07 0.29
CA VAL A 15 10.79 -6.16 0.63
C VAL A 15 10.09 -5.60 -0.61
N CYS A 16 10.83 -5.36 -1.71
CA CYS A 16 10.25 -4.99 -3.00
C CYS A 16 9.35 -6.11 -3.54
N LYS A 17 9.79 -7.38 -3.46
CA LYS A 17 8.98 -8.54 -3.87
C LYS A 17 7.69 -8.62 -3.05
N ILE A 18 7.77 -8.60 -1.73
CA ILE A 18 6.61 -8.70 -0.84
C ILE A 18 5.61 -7.56 -1.10
N SER A 19 6.10 -6.33 -1.18
CA SER A 19 5.24 -5.16 -1.44
C SER A 19 4.59 -5.23 -2.82
N SER A 20 5.33 -5.68 -3.84
CA SER A 20 4.79 -5.90 -5.19
C SER A 20 3.71 -6.99 -5.21
N ASP A 21 3.91 -8.07 -4.47
CA ASP A 21 2.92 -9.13 -4.31
C ASP A 21 1.66 -8.61 -3.57
N ALA A 22 1.83 -7.79 -2.53
CA ALA A 22 0.72 -7.13 -1.84
C ALA A 22 -0.09 -6.20 -2.76
N HIS A 23 0.58 -5.39 -3.59
CA HIS A 23 -0.10 -4.55 -4.59
C HIS A 23 -0.91 -5.38 -5.59
N LYS A 24 -0.41 -6.55 -6.03
CA LYS A 24 -1.19 -7.47 -6.89
C LYS A 24 -2.42 -8.01 -6.17
N VAL A 25 -2.32 -8.32 -4.87
CA VAL A 25 -3.48 -8.75 -4.07
C VAL A 25 -4.54 -7.66 -4.02
N ILE A 26 -4.14 -6.41 -3.80
CA ILE A 26 -5.07 -5.26 -3.81
C ILE A 26 -5.77 -5.15 -5.16
N MET A 27 -5.02 -5.09 -6.26
CA MET A 27 -5.58 -4.95 -7.62
C MET A 27 -6.59 -6.06 -7.95
N ARG A 28 -6.40 -7.27 -7.41
CA ARG A 28 -7.33 -8.40 -7.63
C ARG A 28 -8.60 -8.32 -6.79
N ASN A 29 -8.55 -7.69 -5.62
CA ASN A 29 -9.64 -7.72 -4.62
C ASN A 29 -10.44 -6.41 -4.54
N VAL A 30 -9.86 -5.27 -4.88
CA VAL A 30 -10.55 -3.98 -4.80
C VAL A 30 -11.73 -3.93 -5.78
N ARG A 31 -12.88 -3.44 -5.30
CA ARG A 31 -14.11 -3.26 -6.08
C ARG A 31 -14.78 -1.92 -5.71
N PRO A 32 -15.57 -1.32 -6.61
CA PRO A 32 -16.46 -0.23 -6.24
C PRO A 32 -17.31 -0.57 -5.02
N GLY A 33 -17.51 0.39 -4.12
CA GLY A 33 -18.22 0.22 -2.86
C GLY A 33 -17.32 -0.14 -1.66
N MET A 34 -16.07 -0.54 -1.89
CA MET A 34 -15.08 -0.67 -0.81
C MET A 34 -14.56 0.70 -0.38
N SER A 35 -14.08 0.83 0.86
CA SER A 35 -13.33 2.00 1.31
C SER A 35 -11.84 1.88 0.98
N GLU A 36 -11.18 3.02 0.83
CA GLU A 36 -9.72 3.08 0.63
C GLU A 36 -8.95 2.39 1.78
N PHE A 37 -9.38 2.53 3.04
CA PHE A 37 -8.74 1.86 4.17
C PHE A 37 -8.85 0.32 4.12
N GLN A 38 -9.84 -0.23 3.40
CA GLN A 38 -9.90 -1.68 3.19
C GLN A 38 -8.77 -2.14 2.26
N ALA A 39 -8.41 -1.35 1.25
CA ALA A 39 -7.23 -1.60 0.41
C ALA A 39 -5.92 -1.48 1.23
N GLU A 40 -5.82 -0.47 2.09
CA GLU A 40 -4.72 -0.33 3.06
C GLU A 40 -4.59 -1.56 3.96
N SER A 41 -5.71 -2.05 4.50
CA SER A 41 -5.74 -3.22 5.38
C SER A 41 -5.26 -4.48 4.66
N LEU A 42 -5.69 -4.70 3.40
CA LEU A 42 -5.22 -5.81 2.57
C LEU A 42 -3.70 -5.73 2.32
N PHE A 43 -3.16 -4.55 2.02
CA PHE A 43 -1.72 -4.35 1.86
C PHE A 43 -0.96 -4.77 3.12
N LYS A 44 -1.33 -4.18 4.26
CA LYS A 44 -0.67 -4.40 5.56
C LYS A 44 -0.76 -5.86 5.98
N HIS A 45 -1.93 -6.46 5.81
CA HIS A 45 -2.14 -7.87 6.13
C HIS A 45 -1.20 -8.77 5.33
N TYR A 46 -1.12 -8.60 4.01
CA TYR A 46 -0.23 -9.41 3.18
C TYR A 46 1.25 -9.21 3.56
N CYS A 47 1.68 -7.96 3.67
CA CYS A 47 3.06 -7.62 4.04
C CYS A 47 3.47 -8.25 5.38
N TYR A 48 2.57 -8.26 6.36
CA TYR A 48 2.87 -8.87 7.65
C TYR A 48 2.73 -10.39 7.63
N ALA A 49 1.58 -10.92 7.23
CA ALA A 49 1.27 -12.35 7.32
C ALA A 49 2.16 -13.21 6.42
N VAL A 50 2.50 -12.72 5.22
CA VAL A 50 3.33 -13.46 4.25
C VAL A 50 4.79 -13.02 4.32
N GLY A 51 5.03 -11.71 4.43
CA GLY A 51 6.38 -11.15 4.36
C GLY A 51 7.10 -11.01 5.70
N GLY A 52 6.40 -11.18 6.82
CA GLY A 52 6.95 -10.88 8.16
C GLY A 52 7.17 -9.38 8.41
N CYS A 53 6.72 -8.50 7.52
CA CYS A 53 6.90 -7.06 7.63
C CYS A 53 5.83 -6.46 8.56
N ARG A 54 6.06 -6.53 9.88
CA ARG A 54 5.14 -5.99 10.90
C ARG A 54 4.90 -4.48 10.75
N HIS A 55 5.91 -3.75 10.29
CA HIS A 55 5.86 -2.31 10.10
C HIS A 55 5.87 -1.96 8.62
N VAL A 56 5.11 -0.93 8.26
CA VAL A 56 5.21 -0.26 6.96
C VAL A 56 6.19 0.90 7.06
N SER A 57 6.88 1.22 5.97
CA SER A 57 7.90 2.28 5.96
C SER A 57 7.32 3.70 6.08
N TYR A 58 6.04 3.87 5.75
CA TYR A 58 5.28 5.12 5.84
C TYR A 58 3.78 4.81 5.90
N THR A 59 2.96 5.80 6.27
CA THR A 59 1.48 5.68 6.26
C THR A 59 1.01 5.37 4.84
N CYS A 60 0.20 4.32 4.67
CA CYS A 60 -0.29 3.95 3.35
C CYS A 60 -1.12 5.08 2.73
N ILE A 61 -0.87 5.36 1.45
CA ILE A 61 -1.57 6.36 0.66
C ILE A 61 -2.50 5.60 -0.27
N CYS A 62 -3.80 5.58 0.04
CA CYS A 62 -4.80 4.88 -0.76
C CYS A 62 -5.78 5.89 -1.33
N GLY A 63 -5.33 6.74 -2.25
CA GLY A 63 -6.17 7.77 -2.86
C GLY A 63 -6.93 7.24 -4.08
N SER A 64 -8.26 7.41 -4.08
CA SER A 64 -9.14 7.09 -5.19
C SER A 64 -9.82 8.32 -5.79
N GLY A 65 -10.06 8.31 -7.10
CA GLY A 65 -10.63 9.45 -7.82
C GLY A 65 -9.77 10.69 -7.62
N HIS A 66 -10.37 11.83 -7.25
CA HIS A 66 -9.61 13.07 -7.02
C HIS A 66 -8.58 12.98 -5.87
N ASN A 67 -8.74 12.07 -4.90
CA ASN A 67 -7.75 11.89 -3.83
C ASN A 67 -6.39 11.40 -4.38
N SER A 68 -6.36 10.76 -5.56
CA SER A 68 -5.12 10.36 -6.24
C SER A 68 -4.23 11.55 -6.62
N SER A 69 -4.77 12.77 -6.65
CA SER A 69 -4.02 14.01 -6.90
C SER A 69 -3.36 14.62 -5.65
N ILE A 70 -3.63 14.07 -4.45
CA ILE A 70 -3.11 14.55 -3.17
C ILE A 70 -1.88 13.72 -2.78
N LEU A 71 -0.69 14.32 -2.86
CA LEU A 71 0.59 13.59 -2.77
C LEU A 71 0.78 12.75 -1.51
N HIS A 72 0.39 13.29 -0.35
CA HIS A 72 0.50 12.60 0.95
C HIS A 72 -0.87 12.38 1.60
N TYR A 73 -1.85 11.93 0.80
CA TYR A 73 -3.15 11.46 1.33
C TYR A 73 -2.97 10.28 2.31
N GLY A 74 -3.99 9.99 3.14
CA GLY A 74 -3.97 8.85 4.08
C GLY A 74 -3.51 9.17 5.50
N HIS A 75 -3.04 10.40 5.77
CA HIS A 75 -2.75 10.85 7.13
C HIS A 75 -4.03 11.07 7.95
N ALA A 76 -3.91 11.32 9.26
CA ALA A 76 -5.05 11.41 10.17
C ALA A 76 -6.14 12.45 9.80
N GLY A 77 -5.77 13.52 9.06
CA GLY A 77 -6.72 14.53 8.58
C GLY A 77 -7.46 14.13 7.30
N ALA A 78 -6.98 13.10 6.61
CA ALA A 78 -7.53 12.58 5.37
C ALA A 78 -7.31 11.04 5.30
N PRO A 79 -7.97 10.26 6.18
CA PRO A 79 -7.47 8.96 6.65
C PRO A 79 -7.93 7.77 5.80
N ASN A 80 -7.77 7.85 4.47
CA ASN A 80 -8.19 6.78 3.54
C ASN A 80 -9.66 6.36 3.74
N ASN A 81 -10.58 7.32 3.90
CA ASN A 81 -11.97 7.04 4.27
C ASN A 81 -12.98 7.24 3.13
N ARG A 82 -12.52 7.51 1.89
CA ARG A 82 -13.43 7.62 0.75
C ARG A 82 -13.85 6.22 0.30
N VAL A 83 -15.11 6.10 -0.13
CA VAL A 83 -15.62 4.91 -0.81
C VAL A 83 -15.23 4.99 -2.28
N LEU A 84 -14.58 3.93 -2.75
CA LEU A 84 -14.22 3.70 -4.15
C LEU A 84 -15.49 3.67 -5.01
N LYS A 85 -15.49 4.42 -6.11
CA LYS A 85 -16.61 4.47 -7.05
C LYS A 85 -16.20 3.86 -8.37
N ASP A 86 -17.20 3.39 -9.11
CA ASP A 86 -17.00 2.99 -10.50
C ASP A 86 -16.52 4.20 -11.32
N GLY A 87 -15.53 3.97 -12.19
CA GLY A 87 -14.88 5.03 -12.98
C GLY A 87 -13.84 5.88 -12.25
N ASP A 88 -13.60 5.67 -10.96
CA ASP A 88 -12.45 6.29 -10.28
C ASP A 88 -11.13 5.67 -10.79
N MET A 89 -10.11 6.53 -10.93
CA MET A 89 -8.70 6.11 -10.94
C MET A 89 -8.25 5.70 -9.54
#